data_AF-A0A7C1VKR7-F1
#
_entry.id   AF-A0A7C1VKR7-F1
#
_cell.length_a   1.000
_cell.length_b   1.000
_cell.length_c   1.000
_cell.angle_alpha   90.00
_cell.angle_beta   90.00
_cell.angle_gamma   90.00
#
_symmetry.space_group_name_H-M   'P 1'
#
loop_
_entity.id
_entity.type
_entity.pdbx_description
1 polymer ?
#
loop_
_entity_poly.entity_id
_entity_poly.type
_entity_poly.pdbx_seq_one_letter_code
_entity_poly.pdbx_strand_id
1 'polypeptide(L)'
;MSFKLDKSKQLISGFQATDEYQEKLLQKLKIVDSCERSAESRGITFEICKEDAVFFIENFLWTYDPRPGHDPHHFPFILFDFQRDAVHWIINKIKNGEDGLMEKSRDMGATWLFMSVLLWFWRFDASFSGTIGSYKEKLVDDRTLDSLFGKIDYQLNSLPKWLIPARFKLKDHRQSMKLVNPENQNLITGDSMNPDFSRGSRKNVVFLDEGASWEYFREAWESAGDSTPCRITCSTPKGRNAFAIQRERGIDVLTLHWSKHPFKDKEWYDFECERRTDEEVAQELDISYNKSQEGRVYPEWDDVGHGSYPYDPQYPLYVSWDFGFTDDTALIWWQTVPNSNIRIIDCYSNHGKTIDFFVPFVTGIIPSDTRLYSKRDFKIIESHKDWKPAVHFGDPAGRFTNQVTNQSVIDVLKQYGINVNFSEEAKDFQTRKTAAKILMRTLVVNVNDNTNELDAAMQNASYPKIRKGGSEQVRSLKPSHDWSSHYRSSLEYFAVNNNRFSARRKIYDKFAKKEKAPRAISY
;
A
#
# COMPACT_ATOMS: atom_id res chain seq x y z
N MET A 1 -8.10 -15.83 31.60
CA MET A 1 -7.32 -14.57 31.62
C MET A 1 -6.16 -14.61 32.63
N SER A 2 -6.37 -15.03 33.89
CA SER A 2 -5.31 -15.16 34.93
C SER A 2 -4.11 -16.03 34.50
N PHE A 3 -4.35 -17.28 34.06
CA PHE A 3 -3.29 -18.22 33.65
C PHE A 3 -2.38 -17.71 32.52
N LYS A 4 -2.87 -16.80 31.65
CA LYS A 4 -2.13 -16.25 30.48
C LYS A 4 -1.25 -15.06 30.86
N LEU A 5 -1.78 -14.18 31.71
CA LEU A 5 -1.00 -13.14 32.39
C LEU A 5 0.16 -13.79 33.14
N ASP A 6 -0.10 -14.92 33.78
CA ASP A 6 0.93 -15.68 34.48
C ASP A 6 1.95 -16.31 33.52
N LYS A 7 1.56 -16.92 32.40
CA LYS A 7 2.52 -17.49 31.42
C LYS A 7 3.38 -16.40 30.73
N SER A 8 2.78 -15.30 30.27
CA SER A 8 3.55 -14.20 29.65
C SER A 8 4.49 -13.54 30.65
N LYS A 9 4.03 -13.31 31.89
CA LYS A 9 4.90 -12.86 32.99
C LYS A 9 6.02 -13.85 33.25
N GLN A 10 5.74 -15.15 33.26
CA GLN A 10 6.73 -16.21 33.48
C GLN A 10 7.76 -16.30 32.36
N LEU A 11 7.37 -16.11 31.09
CA LEU A 11 8.29 -16.09 29.97
C LEU A 11 9.21 -14.86 30.02
N ILE A 12 8.64 -13.68 30.30
CA ILE A 12 9.41 -12.44 30.43
C ILE A 12 10.32 -12.50 31.65
N SER A 13 9.81 -12.92 32.81
CA SER A 13 10.62 -13.04 34.03
C SER A 13 11.67 -14.14 33.90
N GLY A 14 11.35 -15.25 33.23
CA GLY A 14 12.27 -16.33 32.90
C GLY A 14 13.38 -15.85 31.97
N PHE A 15 13.04 -15.10 30.92
CA PHE A 15 14.04 -14.49 30.02
C PHE A 15 14.91 -13.48 30.76
N GLN A 16 14.31 -12.61 31.57
CA GLN A 16 15.04 -11.67 32.40
C GLN A 16 15.95 -12.39 33.40
N ALA A 17 15.57 -13.58 33.87
CA ALA A 17 16.40 -14.40 34.75
C ALA A 17 17.50 -15.20 34.03
N THR A 18 17.56 -15.19 32.69
CA THR A 18 18.65 -15.86 31.97
C THR A 18 19.99 -15.21 32.24
N ASP A 19 21.05 -16.03 32.29
CA ASP A 19 22.42 -15.55 32.50
C ASP A 19 22.81 -14.54 31.41
N GLU A 20 22.44 -14.78 30.15
CA GLU A 20 22.72 -13.86 29.04
C GLU A 20 22.09 -12.47 29.28
N TYR A 21 20.81 -12.42 29.65
CA TYR A 21 20.14 -11.15 29.90
C TYR A 21 20.74 -10.42 31.11
N GLN A 22 21.01 -11.15 32.19
CA GLN A 22 21.63 -10.59 33.39
C GLN A 22 23.04 -10.08 33.12
N GLU A 23 23.83 -10.80 32.34
CA GLU A 23 25.16 -10.37 31.90
C GLU A 23 25.08 -9.09 31.07
N LYS A 24 24.16 -9.00 30.09
CA LYS A 24 23.95 -7.77 29.32
C LYS A 24 23.54 -6.60 30.21
N LEU A 25 22.64 -6.82 31.16
CA LEU A 25 22.21 -5.77 32.09
C LEU A 25 23.37 -5.30 32.99
N LEU A 26 24.18 -6.24 33.51
CA LEU A 26 25.37 -5.93 34.28
C LEU A 26 26.42 -5.17 33.45
N GLN A 27 26.63 -5.56 32.19
CA GLN A 27 27.53 -4.85 31.28
C GLN A 27 27.05 -3.41 31.04
N LYS A 28 25.76 -3.22 30.75
CA LYS A 28 25.14 -1.89 30.63
C LYS A 28 25.37 -1.04 31.88
N LEU A 29 25.12 -1.60 33.07
CA LEU A 29 25.35 -0.90 34.34
C LEU A 29 26.81 -0.51 34.55
N LYS A 30 27.76 -1.41 34.22
CA LYS A 30 29.21 -1.12 34.28
C LYS A 30 29.60 0.00 33.31
N ILE A 31 29.06 0.01 32.10
CA ILE A 31 29.30 1.07 31.11
C ILE A 31 28.78 2.41 31.63
N VAL A 32 27.53 2.43 32.14
CA VAL A 32 26.92 3.63 32.69
C VAL A 32 27.72 4.17 33.90
N ASP A 33 28.05 3.32 34.87
CA ASP A 33 28.86 3.70 36.05
C ASP A 33 30.24 4.22 35.65
N SER A 34 30.91 3.57 34.69
CA SER A 34 32.21 4.02 34.16
C SER A 34 32.09 5.40 33.50
N CYS A 35 31.05 5.62 32.69
CA CYS A 35 30.77 6.91 32.06
C CYS A 35 30.39 7.99 33.08
N GLU A 36 29.75 7.66 34.20
CA GLU A 36 29.45 8.63 35.25
C GLU A 36 30.73 9.15 35.92
N ARG A 37 31.71 8.27 36.11
CA ARG A 37 32.95 8.56 36.85
C ARG A 37 34.08 9.16 36.01
N SER A 38 34.12 8.90 34.70
CA SER A 38 35.25 9.29 33.85
C SER A 38 34.85 9.95 32.53
N ALA A 39 35.45 11.10 32.23
CA ALA A 39 35.31 11.77 30.94
C ALA A 39 35.99 10.98 29.79
N GLU A 40 37.07 10.27 30.10
CA GLU A 40 37.73 9.37 29.14
C GLU A 40 36.80 8.21 28.75
N SER A 41 36.15 7.59 29.74
CA SER A 41 35.15 6.54 29.48
C SER A 41 34.00 7.05 28.62
N ARG A 42 33.53 8.28 28.85
CA ARG A 42 32.52 8.92 27.97
C ARG A 42 33.03 9.07 26.55
N GLY A 43 34.26 9.54 26.37
CA GLY A 43 34.87 9.72 25.04
C GLY A 43 35.00 8.40 24.28
N ILE A 44 35.51 7.36 24.93
CA ILE A 44 35.63 6.02 24.32
C ILE A 44 34.24 5.47 23.96
N THR A 45 33.30 5.52 24.91
CA THR A 45 31.94 5.00 24.71
C THR A 45 31.19 5.78 23.62
N PHE A 46 31.45 7.08 23.49
CA PHE A 46 30.90 7.90 22.42
C PHE A 46 31.33 7.40 21.03
N GLU A 47 32.63 7.13 20.83
CA GLU A 47 33.12 6.61 19.55
C GLU A 47 32.57 5.20 19.27
N ILE A 48 32.45 4.34 20.28
CA ILE A 48 31.80 3.01 20.09
C ILE A 48 30.35 3.18 19.67
N CYS A 49 29.57 4.05 20.33
CA CYS A 49 28.19 4.33 19.94
C CYS A 49 28.09 4.86 18.51
N LYS A 50 29.07 5.65 18.06
CA LYS A 50 29.12 6.21 16.72
C LYS A 50 29.42 5.15 15.65
N GLU A 51 30.22 4.14 15.98
CA GLU A 51 30.56 3.06 15.05
C GLU A 51 29.52 1.92 15.05
N ASP A 52 28.92 1.64 16.21
CA ASP A 52 28.01 0.52 16.42
C ASP A 52 26.64 0.96 16.94
N ALA A 53 25.65 0.95 16.04
CA ALA A 53 24.28 1.27 16.35
C ALA A 53 23.63 0.26 17.31
N VAL A 54 23.99 -1.03 17.23
CA VAL A 54 23.45 -2.05 18.14
C VAL A 54 23.95 -1.78 19.54
N PHE A 55 25.24 -1.48 19.69
CA PHE A 55 25.81 -1.07 20.98
C PHE A 55 25.09 0.16 21.56
N PHE A 56 24.86 1.19 20.74
CA PHE A 56 24.12 2.38 21.16
C PHE A 56 22.70 2.04 21.65
N ILE A 57 21.98 1.20 20.90
CA ILE A 57 20.59 0.82 21.21
C ILE A 57 20.52 0.03 22.52
N GLU A 58 21.27 -1.07 22.63
CA GLU A 58 21.20 -1.96 23.81
C GLU A 58 21.67 -1.25 25.09
N ASN A 59 22.65 -0.34 24.99
CA ASN A 59 23.25 0.31 26.16
C ASN A 59 22.59 1.62 26.57
N PHE A 60 21.92 2.36 25.68
CA PHE A 60 21.41 3.69 26.03
C PHE A 60 19.91 3.89 25.76
N LEU A 61 19.29 3.06 24.92
CA LEU A 61 17.87 3.19 24.63
C LEU A 61 17.01 2.30 25.52
N TRP A 62 15.74 2.70 25.60
CA TRP A 62 14.70 2.08 26.39
C TRP A 62 13.46 1.88 25.52
N THR A 63 12.64 0.92 25.91
CA THR A 63 11.33 0.64 25.31
C THR A 63 10.24 0.67 26.38
N TYR A 64 9.00 0.80 25.92
CA TYR A 64 7.83 0.86 26.77
C TYR A 64 6.77 -0.14 26.32
N ASP A 65 6.18 -0.86 27.27
CA ASP A 65 5.04 -1.73 27.03
C ASP A 65 3.99 -1.60 28.16
N PRO A 66 2.81 -0.99 27.89
CA PRO A 66 1.78 -0.79 28.91
C PRO A 66 0.98 -2.06 29.21
N ARG A 67 1.21 -3.18 28.51
CA ARG A 67 0.35 -4.36 28.62
C ARG A 67 0.44 -4.99 30.02
N PRO A 68 -0.69 -5.49 30.55
CA PRO A 68 -0.69 -6.24 31.79
C PRO A 68 0.27 -7.44 31.71
N GLY A 69 1.25 -7.51 32.61
CA GLY A 69 2.26 -8.58 32.62
C GLY A 69 3.65 -8.21 32.13
N HIS A 70 3.84 -6.99 31.65
CA HIS A 70 5.13 -6.46 31.25
C HIS A 70 5.65 -5.49 32.31
N ASP A 71 5.73 -5.93 33.58
CA ASP A 71 6.30 -5.14 34.68
C ASP A 71 7.80 -5.50 34.84
N PRO A 72 8.72 -4.53 34.90
CA PRO A 72 8.53 -3.09 34.73
C PRO A 72 8.12 -2.69 33.30
N HIS A 73 7.18 -1.76 33.18
CA HIS A 73 6.68 -1.27 31.88
C HIS A 73 7.73 -0.53 31.05
N HIS A 74 8.78 -0.03 31.70
CA HIS A 74 9.94 0.58 31.08
C HIS A 74 11.13 -0.36 31.26
N PHE A 75 11.75 -0.78 30.16
CA PHE A 75 12.86 -1.70 30.20
C PHE A 75 13.93 -1.35 29.15
N PRO A 76 15.20 -1.72 29.40
CA PRO A 76 16.28 -1.51 28.45
C PRO A 76 15.96 -2.15 27.10
N PHE A 77 16.30 -1.49 26.00
CA PHE A 77 16.05 -2.01 24.67
C PHE A 77 17.11 -3.03 24.25
N ILE A 78 17.16 -4.16 24.96
CA ILE A 78 18.03 -5.30 24.61
C ILE A 78 17.42 -6.01 23.40
N LEU A 79 18.16 -6.04 22.30
CA LEU A 79 17.67 -6.55 21.03
C LEU A 79 17.70 -8.07 21.01
N PHE A 80 16.67 -8.68 20.44
CA PHE A 80 16.74 -10.08 19.99
C PHE A 80 17.59 -10.20 18.72
N ASP A 81 18.09 -11.39 18.42
CA ASP A 81 18.98 -11.63 17.27
C ASP A 81 18.38 -11.10 15.96
N PHE A 82 17.11 -11.43 15.69
CA PHE A 82 16.41 -10.95 14.49
C PHE A 82 16.28 -9.42 14.43
N GLN A 83 16.28 -8.75 15.58
CA GLN A 83 16.21 -7.29 15.66
C GLN A 83 17.58 -6.67 15.39
N ARG A 84 18.68 -7.32 15.80
CA ARG A 84 20.04 -6.89 15.41
C ARG A 84 20.23 -7.02 13.90
N ASP A 85 19.80 -8.14 13.32
CA ASP A 85 19.79 -8.33 11.86
C ASP A 85 18.98 -7.22 11.16
N ALA A 86 17.81 -6.89 11.69
CA ALA A 86 16.98 -5.80 11.16
C ALA A 86 17.67 -4.44 11.27
N VAL A 87 18.34 -4.12 12.39
CA VAL A 87 19.12 -2.88 12.54
C VAL A 87 20.21 -2.80 11.47
N HIS A 88 20.99 -3.86 11.27
CA HIS A 88 22.02 -3.89 10.24
C HIS A 88 21.44 -3.77 8.83
N TRP A 89 20.31 -4.43 8.55
CA TRP A 89 19.62 -4.33 7.27
C TRP A 89 19.17 -2.89 7.00
N ILE A 90 18.53 -2.21 7.96
CA ILE A 90 18.09 -0.81 7.81
C ILE A 90 19.30 0.11 7.55
N ILE A 91 20.38 -0.05 8.32
CA ILE A 91 21.58 0.78 8.17
C ILE A 91 22.20 0.59 6.79
N ASN A 92 22.29 -0.65 6.31
CA ASN A 92 22.83 -0.95 4.98
C ASN A 92 21.99 -0.32 3.88
N LYS A 93 20.66 -0.39 3.97
CA LYS A 93 19.75 0.26 3.00
C LYS A 93 19.95 1.78 2.95
N ILE A 94 20.01 2.43 4.11
CA ILE A 94 20.19 3.88 4.19
C ILE A 94 21.57 4.29 3.66
N LYS A 95 22.66 3.59 4.05
CA LYS A 95 24.02 3.92 3.62
C LYS A 95 24.24 3.69 2.12
N ASN A 96 23.61 2.68 1.54
CA ASN A 96 23.75 2.35 0.11
C ASN A 96 22.75 3.10 -0.78
N GLY A 97 21.77 3.79 -0.20
CA GLY A 97 20.73 4.46 -0.99
C GLY A 97 19.81 3.46 -1.69
N GLU A 98 19.43 2.38 -1.00
CA GLU A 98 18.62 1.30 -1.58
C GLU A 98 17.22 1.27 -0.97
N ASP A 99 16.22 1.03 -1.80
CA ASP A 99 14.86 0.78 -1.32
C ASP A 99 14.75 -0.56 -0.58
N GLY A 100 13.82 -0.64 0.37
CA GLY A 100 13.52 -1.87 1.10
C GLY A 100 12.06 -1.98 1.55
N LEU A 101 11.61 -3.21 1.76
CA LEU A 101 10.29 -3.52 2.32
C LEU A 101 10.45 -4.45 3.52
N MET A 102 9.86 -4.08 4.65
CA MET A 102 9.85 -4.90 5.85
C MET A 102 8.43 -5.41 6.14
N GLU A 103 8.16 -6.67 5.86
CA GLU A 103 6.93 -7.31 6.25
C GLU A 103 7.09 -7.93 7.64
N LYS A 104 6.06 -7.83 8.48
CA LYS A 104 6.13 -8.27 9.88
C LYS A 104 4.85 -8.94 10.32
N SER A 105 4.98 -9.90 11.24
CA SER A 105 3.88 -10.23 12.14
C SER A 105 3.66 -9.06 13.12
N ARG A 106 2.48 -8.99 13.74
CA ARG A 106 2.20 -8.02 14.79
C ARG A 106 3.14 -8.24 15.98
N ASP A 107 3.47 -7.14 16.66
CA ASP A 107 4.22 -7.15 17.92
C ASP A 107 5.65 -7.70 17.78
N MET A 108 6.38 -7.23 16.76
CA MET A 108 7.78 -7.59 16.50
C MET A 108 8.78 -6.47 16.79
N GLY A 109 8.30 -5.30 17.25
CA GLY A 109 9.14 -4.15 17.60
C GLY A 109 9.68 -3.33 16.42
N ALA A 110 9.28 -3.62 15.17
CA ALA A 110 9.84 -3.01 13.96
C ALA A 110 9.85 -1.47 13.97
N THR A 111 8.75 -0.83 14.35
CA THR A 111 8.66 0.64 14.41
C THR A 111 9.63 1.22 15.43
N TRP A 112 9.79 0.60 16.61
CA TRP A 112 10.78 1.01 17.60
C TRP A 112 12.21 0.89 17.07
N LEU A 113 12.53 -0.20 16.36
CA LEU A 113 13.85 -0.38 15.74
C LEU A 113 14.15 0.71 14.71
N PHE A 114 13.17 1.02 13.85
CA PHE A 114 13.31 2.10 12.88
C PHE A 114 13.56 3.44 13.55
N MET A 115 12.79 3.81 14.57
CA MET A 115 12.99 5.07 15.30
C MET A 115 14.37 5.12 15.98
N SER A 116 14.82 4.00 16.56
CA SER A 116 16.16 3.88 17.13
C SER A 116 17.27 4.13 16.11
N VAL A 117 17.17 3.52 14.92
CA VAL A 117 18.17 3.67 13.85
C VAL A 117 18.19 5.10 13.32
N LEU A 118 17.02 5.72 13.09
CA LEU A 118 16.97 7.12 12.67
C LEU A 118 17.53 8.07 13.74
N LEU A 119 17.27 7.80 15.02
CA LEU A 119 17.86 8.57 16.13
C LEU A 119 19.39 8.41 16.18
N TRP A 120 19.91 7.22 15.89
CA TRP A 120 21.35 6.97 15.79
C TRP A 120 21.99 7.76 14.64
N PHE A 121 21.43 7.69 13.42
CA PHE A 121 21.88 8.52 12.29
C PHE A 121 21.79 10.02 12.62
N TRP A 122 20.68 10.46 13.21
CA TRP A 122 20.50 11.84 13.64
C TRP A 122 21.58 12.29 14.63
N ARG A 123 22.00 11.42 15.55
CA ARG A 123 23.03 11.74 16.54
C ARG A 123 24.44 11.75 15.96
N PHE A 124 24.79 10.77 15.15
CA PHE A 124 26.20 10.43 14.88
C PHE A 124 26.64 10.65 13.43
N ASP A 125 25.72 10.70 12.47
CA ASP A 125 26.06 10.91 11.07
C ASP A 125 26.56 12.35 10.83
N ALA A 126 27.41 12.53 9.83
CA ALA A 126 27.93 13.84 9.48
C ALA A 126 26.90 14.72 8.75
N SER A 127 25.97 14.10 8.00
CA SER A 127 24.94 14.79 7.24
C SER A 127 23.76 13.86 6.95
N PHE A 128 22.76 13.93 7.83
CA PHE A 128 21.55 13.11 7.75
C PHE A 128 20.27 13.95 7.67
N SER A 129 19.42 13.65 6.69
CA SER A 129 18.04 14.10 6.62
C SER A 129 17.10 12.92 6.34
N GLY A 130 16.26 12.57 7.30
CA GLY A 130 15.24 11.53 7.16
C GLY A 130 13.82 12.10 7.20
N THR A 131 12.89 11.50 6.45
CA THR A 131 11.45 11.77 6.57
C THR A 131 10.73 10.53 7.07
N ILE A 132 9.81 10.69 8.02
CA ILE A 132 8.95 9.62 8.55
C ILE A 132 7.48 9.94 8.30
N GLY A 133 6.69 8.93 7.94
CA GLY A 133 5.24 9.08 7.73
C GLY A 133 4.46 7.86 8.19
N SER A 134 3.16 8.05 8.35
CA SER A 134 2.19 6.98 8.64
C SER A 134 0.85 7.35 8.00
N TYR A 135 -0.07 6.38 7.92
CA TYR A 135 -1.39 6.54 7.29
C TYR A 135 -2.32 7.55 8.00
N LYS A 136 -1.92 8.05 9.19
CA LYS A 136 -2.60 9.15 9.90
C LYS A 136 -1.58 10.12 10.48
N GLU A 137 -1.83 11.40 10.34
CA GLU A 137 -0.99 12.48 10.88
C GLU A 137 -0.68 12.32 12.37
N LYS A 138 -1.69 11.98 13.17
CA LYS A 138 -1.53 11.73 14.61
C LYS A 138 -0.59 10.57 14.96
N LEU A 139 -0.42 9.61 14.04
CA LEU A 139 0.52 8.50 14.23
C LEU A 139 1.95 8.93 13.88
N VAL A 140 2.12 10.04 13.16
CA VAL A 140 3.42 10.64 12.91
C VAL A 140 3.87 11.44 14.13
N ASP A 141 3.05 12.39 14.58
CA ASP A 141 3.34 13.22 15.76
C ASP A 141 2.05 13.66 16.48
N ASP A 142 1.83 13.11 17.68
CA ASP A 142 0.79 13.57 18.62
C ASP A 142 1.35 13.89 20.01
N ARG A 143 2.70 13.89 20.15
CA ARG A 143 3.44 14.04 21.41
C ARG A 143 3.22 12.92 22.44
N THR A 144 2.54 11.84 22.08
CA THR A 144 2.39 10.64 22.90
C THR A 144 3.23 9.48 22.35
N LEU A 145 3.49 8.47 23.18
CA LEU A 145 4.24 7.26 22.80
C LEU A 145 3.64 6.49 21.61
N ASP A 146 2.37 6.73 21.28
CA ASP A 146 1.70 6.09 20.16
C ASP A 146 2.27 6.55 18.81
N SER A 147 2.70 7.81 18.72
CA SER A 147 3.27 8.35 17.48
C SER A 147 4.75 7.99 17.25
N LEU A 148 5.20 8.10 16.00
CA LEU A 148 6.60 7.86 15.62
C LEU A 148 7.54 8.83 16.34
N PHE A 149 7.24 10.13 16.30
CA PHE A 149 8.03 11.12 17.02
C PHE A 149 7.94 10.96 18.54
N GLY A 150 6.82 10.51 19.11
CA GLY A 150 6.75 10.25 20.55
C GLY A 150 7.66 9.10 21.01
N LYS A 151 7.87 8.08 20.17
CA LYS A 151 8.88 7.04 20.42
C LYS A 151 10.30 7.60 20.38
N ILE A 152 10.59 8.47 19.41
CA ILE A 152 11.88 9.20 19.36
C ILE A 152 12.05 10.06 20.62
N ASP A 153 11.02 10.81 21.02
CA ASP A 153 11.05 11.67 22.20
C ASP A 153 11.33 10.86 23.47
N TYR A 154 10.72 9.68 23.60
CA TYR A 154 10.95 8.76 24.72
C TYR A 154 12.40 8.24 24.77
N GLN A 155 12.94 7.81 23.63
CA GLN A 155 14.33 7.35 23.52
C GLN A 155 15.33 8.48 23.80
N LEU A 156 15.09 9.66 23.23
CA LEU A 156 15.93 10.84 23.41
C LEU A 156 15.96 11.30 24.87
N ASN A 157 14.82 11.29 25.56
CA ASN A 157 14.74 11.64 26.98
C ASN A 157 15.42 10.62 27.91
N SER A 158 15.65 9.40 27.42
CA SER A 158 16.33 8.34 28.18
C SER A 158 17.85 8.41 28.05
N LEU A 159 18.38 9.24 27.13
CA LEU A 159 19.82 9.38 26.92
C LEU A 159 20.49 10.13 28.08
N PRO A 160 21.70 9.74 28.48
CA PRO A 160 22.49 10.52 29.41
C PRO A 160 22.89 11.86 28.79
N LYS A 161 22.99 12.91 29.62
CA LYS A 161 23.24 14.30 29.16
C LYS A 161 24.49 14.45 28.29
N TRP A 162 25.51 13.60 28.49
CA TRP A 162 26.75 13.65 27.70
C TRP A 162 26.61 13.04 26.31
N LEU A 163 25.58 12.21 26.05
CA LEU A 163 25.24 11.71 24.71
C LEU A 163 24.30 12.65 23.96
N ILE A 164 23.59 13.54 24.64
CA ILE A 164 22.73 14.53 23.99
C ILE A 164 23.62 15.56 23.26
N PRO A 165 23.25 16.02 22.04
CA PRO A 165 24.06 16.99 21.32
C PRO A 165 24.29 18.30 22.09
N ALA A 166 25.46 18.90 21.86
CA ALA A 166 25.78 20.19 22.46
C ALA A 166 24.74 21.25 22.08
N ARG A 167 24.31 22.05 23.05
CA ARG A 167 23.29 23.12 22.90
C ARG A 167 21.88 22.62 22.56
N PHE A 168 21.64 21.31 22.56
CA PHE A 168 20.29 20.77 22.38
C PHE A 168 19.35 21.24 23.48
N LYS A 169 18.19 21.72 23.05
CA LYS A 169 17.08 22.18 23.87
C LYS A 169 15.80 21.66 23.24
N LEU A 170 15.07 20.81 23.96
CA LEU A 170 13.86 20.17 23.44
C LEU A 170 12.87 21.19 22.86
N LYS A 171 12.62 22.30 23.58
CA LYS A 171 11.70 23.37 23.14
C LYS A 171 12.07 23.99 21.79
N ASP A 172 13.36 24.14 21.52
CA ASP A 172 13.84 24.89 20.35
C ASP A 172 14.06 23.96 19.14
N HIS A 173 14.45 22.71 19.42
CA HIS A 173 14.94 21.78 18.40
C HIS A 173 13.99 20.62 18.10
N ARG A 174 12.93 20.45 18.91
CA ARG A 174 11.87 19.46 18.70
C ARG A 174 10.51 20.14 18.50
N GLN A 175 10.31 20.65 17.29
CA GLN A 175 9.07 21.30 16.83
C GLN A 175 8.10 20.26 16.25
N SER A 176 6.85 20.66 15.95
CA SER A 176 5.86 19.74 15.34
C SER A 176 6.44 19.06 14.11
N MET A 177 6.41 17.72 14.08
CA MET A 177 6.95 16.87 13.02
C MET A 177 8.41 17.18 12.63
N LYS A 178 9.21 17.68 13.56
CA LYS A 178 10.58 18.09 13.25
C LYS A 178 11.51 17.94 14.45
N LEU A 179 12.62 17.24 14.25
CA LEU A 179 13.73 17.14 15.19
C LEU A 179 15.02 17.56 14.50
N VAL A 180 15.72 18.54 15.06
CA VAL A 180 16.98 19.09 14.54
C VAL A 180 18.10 18.86 15.54
N ASN A 181 19.25 18.40 15.08
CA ASN A 181 20.47 18.35 15.88
C ASN A 181 21.23 19.69 15.73
N PRO A 182 21.36 20.53 16.77
CA PRO A 182 22.05 21.82 16.64
C PRO A 182 23.56 21.69 16.45
N GLU A 183 24.15 20.53 16.75
CA GLU A 183 25.58 20.30 16.68
C GLU A 183 26.05 20.05 15.24
N ASN A 184 25.32 19.22 14.48
CA ASN A 184 25.67 18.84 13.11
C ASN A 184 24.57 19.12 12.06
N GLN A 185 23.45 19.73 12.47
CA GLN A 185 22.29 20.07 11.62
C GLN A 185 21.52 18.86 11.04
N ASN A 186 21.76 17.65 11.54
CA ASN A 186 20.96 16.48 11.16
C ASN A 186 19.48 16.68 11.48
N LEU A 187 18.62 16.13 10.62
CA LEU A 187 17.20 16.44 10.58
C LEU A 187 16.35 15.17 10.46
N ILE A 188 15.33 15.05 11.30
CA ILE A 188 14.20 14.14 11.09
C ILE A 188 12.94 14.99 10.91
N THR A 189 12.25 14.81 9.79
CA THR A 189 10.98 15.47 9.47
C THR A 189 9.84 14.47 9.39
N GLY A 190 8.63 14.91 9.72
CA GLY A 190 7.40 14.16 9.48
C GLY A 190 6.63 14.73 8.30
N ASP A 191 5.85 13.87 7.66
CA ASP A 191 4.86 14.26 6.66
C ASP A 191 3.61 13.37 6.82
N SER A 192 2.45 13.88 6.46
CA SER A 192 1.18 13.17 6.56
C SER A 192 0.86 12.44 5.26
N MET A 193 0.04 11.39 5.30
CA MET A 193 -0.33 10.62 4.10
C MET A 193 -1.00 11.51 3.05
N ASN A 194 -0.35 11.67 1.89
CA ASN A 194 -0.87 12.36 0.73
C ASN A 194 -0.19 11.84 -0.56
N PRO A 195 -0.77 12.05 -1.77
CA PRO A 195 -0.16 11.59 -3.02
C PRO A 195 1.22 12.19 -3.33
N ASP A 196 1.50 13.41 -2.84
CA ASP A 196 2.78 14.12 -2.98
C ASP A 196 3.71 13.90 -1.75
N PHE A 197 3.52 12.80 -1.02
CA PHE A 197 4.25 12.52 0.21
C PHE A 197 5.76 12.61 0.00
N SER A 198 6.42 13.34 0.91
CA SER A 198 7.86 13.57 0.91
C SER A 198 8.42 14.12 -0.41
N ARG A 199 7.63 14.83 -1.23
CA ARG A 199 8.12 15.49 -2.45
C ARG A 199 9.10 16.64 -2.21
N GLY A 200 9.21 17.09 -0.94
CA GLY A 200 10.10 18.17 -0.50
C GLY A 200 11.60 17.86 -0.63
N SER A 201 12.43 18.76 -0.10
CA SER A 201 13.92 18.74 -0.10
C SER A 201 14.57 17.36 -0.12
N ARG A 202 15.77 17.23 -0.71
CA ARG A 202 16.57 15.99 -0.74
C ARG A 202 16.74 15.34 0.64
N LYS A 203 16.60 14.02 0.70
CA LYS A 203 16.69 13.19 1.91
C LYS A 203 17.64 12.02 1.69
N ASN A 204 18.21 11.51 2.79
CA ASN A 204 18.92 10.24 2.81
C ASN A 204 17.95 9.06 2.83
N VAL A 205 16.83 9.20 3.54
CA VAL A 205 15.83 8.12 3.68
C VAL A 205 14.41 8.69 3.85
N VAL A 206 13.44 7.98 3.29
CA VAL A 206 12.01 8.17 3.58
C VAL A 206 11.44 6.86 4.13
N PHE A 207 10.86 6.91 5.32
CA PHE A 207 10.24 5.76 5.99
C PHE A 207 8.71 5.89 6.03
N LEU A 208 8.02 4.90 5.47
CA LEU A 208 6.56 4.79 5.45
C LEU A 208 6.11 3.70 6.42
N ASP A 209 5.72 4.09 7.63
CA ASP A 209 5.21 3.17 8.65
C ASP A 209 3.78 2.73 8.33
N GLU A 210 3.52 1.45 8.55
CA GLU A 210 2.27 0.77 8.24
C GLU A 210 1.80 0.96 6.79
N GLY A 211 2.73 0.84 5.82
CA GLY A 211 2.51 1.09 4.40
C GLY A 211 1.29 0.39 3.78
N ALA A 212 0.95 -0.83 4.22
CA ALA A 212 -0.24 -1.55 3.72
C ALA A 212 -1.57 -0.90 4.14
N SER A 213 -1.55 0.05 5.08
CA SER A 213 -2.74 0.81 5.52
C SER A 213 -2.89 2.16 4.83
N TRP A 214 -1.96 2.54 3.95
CA TRP A 214 -2.02 3.82 3.24
C TRP A 214 -2.98 3.73 2.06
N GLU A 215 -3.84 4.73 1.91
CA GLU A 215 -4.78 4.85 0.80
C GLU A 215 -4.06 5.16 -0.52
N TYR A 216 -3.15 6.14 -0.49
CA TYR A 216 -2.34 6.58 -1.63
C TYR A 216 -0.90 6.02 -1.56
N PHE A 217 -0.74 4.75 -1.13
CA PHE A 217 0.60 4.17 -0.91
C PHE A 217 1.47 4.26 -2.16
N ARG A 218 0.89 3.96 -3.32
CA ARG A 218 1.63 3.93 -4.58
C ARG A 218 2.13 5.32 -4.95
N GLU A 219 1.25 6.31 -4.96
CA GLU A 219 1.55 7.68 -5.30
C GLU A 219 2.60 8.25 -4.33
N ALA A 220 2.42 8.01 -3.03
CA ALA A 220 3.37 8.40 -1.99
C ALA A 220 4.75 7.74 -2.18
N TRP A 221 4.79 6.45 -2.52
CA TRP A 221 6.03 5.71 -2.77
C TRP A 221 6.76 6.21 -4.03
N GLU A 222 6.02 6.48 -5.10
CA GLU A 222 6.55 7.03 -6.36
C GLU A 222 7.06 8.46 -6.14
N SER A 223 6.27 9.33 -5.48
CA SER A 223 6.63 10.70 -5.12
C SER A 223 7.88 10.78 -4.23
N ALA A 224 7.98 9.91 -3.21
CA ALA A 224 9.15 9.86 -2.35
C ALA A 224 10.43 9.50 -3.13
N GLY A 225 10.32 8.74 -4.23
CA GLY A 225 11.46 8.37 -5.06
C GLY A 225 12.18 9.55 -5.72
N ASP A 226 11.49 10.69 -5.88
CA ASP A 226 12.09 11.90 -6.43
C ASP A 226 12.92 12.68 -5.41
N SER A 227 12.74 12.43 -4.10
CA SER A 227 13.41 13.16 -3.02
C SER A 227 14.51 12.36 -2.32
N THR A 228 14.46 11.02 -2.37
CA THR A 228 15.42 10.12 -1.73
C THR A 228 15.83 8.96 -2.64
N PRO A 229 17.08 8.48 -2.59
CA PRO A 229 17.46 7.22 -3.19
C PRO A 229 16.98 5.99 -2.37
N CYS A 230 16.69 6.16 -1.07
CA CYS A 230 16.29 5.10 -0.16
C CYS A 230 14.89 5.34 0.39
N ARG A 231 13.93 4.50 -0.02
CA ARG A 231 12.59 4.41 0.59
C ARG A 231 12.49 3.09 1.34
N ILE A 232 12.00 3.15 2.57
CA ILE A 232 11.71 1.93 3.33
C ILE A 232 10.27 1.96 3.82
N THR A 233 9.57 0.85 3.66
CA THR A 233 8.22 0.68 4.20
C THR A 233 8.18 -0.49 5.17
N CYS A 234 7.34 -0.42 6.20
CA CYS A 234 7.13 -1.53 7.11
C CYS A 234 5.63 -1.74 7.38
N SER A 235 5.11 -2.97 7.30
CA SER A 235 3.72 -3.23 7.65
C SER A 235 3.42 -4.72 7.91
N THR A 236 2.30 -4.99 8.58
CA THR A 236 1.59 -6.27 8.40
C THR A 236 0.88 -6.23 7.03
N PRO A 237 0.76 -7.35 6.30
CA PRO A 237 -0.02 -7.38 5.07
C PRO A 237 -1.45 -6.88 5.30
N LYS A 238 -2.12 -6.41 4.25
CA LYS A 238 -3.54 -6.04 4.32
C LYS A 238 -4.21 -6.32 2.98
N GLY A 239 -4.22 -7.60 2.65
CA GLY A 239 -4.58 -8.09 1.32
C GLY A 239 -3.49 -7.79 0.30
N ARG A 240 -3.77 -8.15 -0.95
CA ARG A 240 -2.89 -7.88 -2.08
C ARG A 240 -3.10 -6.46 -2.60
N ASN A 241 -2.60 -5.47 -1.87
CA ASN A 241 -2.71 -4.04 -2.21
C ASN A 241 -1.40 -3.48 -2.78
N ALA A 242 -1.25 -2.16 -2.92
CA ALA A 242 -0.05 -1.53 -3.46
C ALA A 242 1.26 -1.89 -2.72
N PHE A 243 1.20 -2.13 -1.40
CA PHE A 243 2.34 -2.63 -0.63
C PHE A 243 2.72 -4.07 -1.04
N ALA A 244 1.72 -4.94 -1.24
CA ALA A 244 1.93 -6.30 -1.75
C ALA A 244 2.49 -6.31 -3.18
N ILE A 245 1.99 -5.42 -4.04
CA ILE A 245 2.49 -5.24 -5.40
C ILE A 245 3.96 -4.80 -5.37
N GLN A 246 4.34 -3.92 -4.45
CA GLN A 246 5.73 -3.49 -4.32
C GLN A 246 6.66 -4.64 -3.91
N ARG A 247 6.21 -5.53 -3.01
CA ARG A 247 6.89 -6.80 -2.68
C ARG A 247 7.05 -7.69 -3.92
N GLU A 248 5.98 -7.89 -4.68
CA GLU A 248 5.96 -8.76 -5.88
C GLU A 248 6.86 -8.26 -7.01
N ARG A 249 7.13 -6.96 -7.07
CA ARG A 249 8.06 -6.33 -8.02
C ARG A 249 9.53 -6.67 -7.77
N GLY A 250 9.86 -7.40 -6.69
CA GLY A 250 11.22 -7.84 -6.40
C GLY A 250 12.09 -6.80 -5.69
N ILE A 251 11.47 -5.86 -4.94
CA ILE A 251 12.20 -5.07 -3.94
C ILE A 251 12.85 -6.00 -2.91
N ASP A 252 13.96 -5.59 -2.30
CA ASP A 252 14.55 -6.37 -1.21
C ASP A 252 13.62 -6.40 0.01
N VAL A 253 13.35 -7.60 0.53
CA VAL A 253 12.36 -7.83 1.59
C VAL A 253 13.02 -8.40 2.84
N LEU A 254 12.78 -7.75 3.98
CA LEU A 254 13.06 -8.32 5.30
C LEU A 254 11.76 -8.82 5.95
N THR A 255 11.68 -10.11 6.24
CA THR A 255 10.52 -10.74 6.88
C THR A 255 10.73 -10.95 8.37
N LEU A 256 9.96 -10.24 9.20
CA LEU A 256 9.94 -10.39 10.66
C LEU A 256 8.75 -11.26 11.10
N HIS A 257 8.86 -12.56 10.87
CA HIS A 257 7.84 -13.53 11.27
C HIS A 257 7.86 -13.82 12.78
N TRP A 258 6.69 -14.06 13.39
CA TRP A 258 6.53 -14.27 14.83
C TRP A 258 7.42 -15.39 15.38
N SER A 259 7.69 -16.43 14.60
CA SER A 259 8.52 -17.57 15.00
C SER A 259 9.98 -17.21 15.28
N LYS A 260 10.42 -16.00 14.90
CA LYS A 260 11.75 -15.45 15.26
C LYS A 260 11.77 -14.87 16.68
N HIS A 261 10.60 -14.60 17.27
CA HIS A 261 10.49 -13.96 18.57
C HIS A 261 10.60 -15.02 19.68
N PRO A 262 11.53 -14.88 20.65
CA PRO A 262 11.78 -15.93 21.65
C PRO A 262 10.57 -16.21 22.56
N PHE A 263 9.66 -15.24 22.72
CA PHE A 263 8.45 -15.40 23.54
C PHE A 263 7.23 -15.93 22.75
N LYS A 264 7.38 -16.25 21.46
CA LYS A 264 6.28 -16.72 20.60
C LYS A 264 6.59 -18.13 20.11
N ASP A 265 6.07 -19.11 20.83
CA ASP A 265 6.17 -20.53 20.52
C ASP A 265 4.90 -21.05 19.82
N LYS A 266 4.87 -22.35 19.55
CA LYS A 266 3.69 -22.98 18.96
C LYS A 266 2.45 -22.89 19.87
N GLU A 267 2.62 -23.01 21.19
CA GLU A 267 1.49 -22.88 22.12
C GLU A 267 0.90 -21.46 22.13
N TRP A 268 1.75 -20.44 21.98
CA TRP A 268 1.32 -19.07 21.78
C TRP A 268 0.52 -18.94 20.47
N TYR A 269 1.04 -19.49 19.37
CA TYR A 269 0.38 -19.43 18.07
C TYR A 269 -0.99 -20.13 18.07
N ASP A 270 -1.05 -21.37 18.59
CA ASP A 270 -2.29 -22.14 18.67
C ASP A 270 -3.34 -21.38 19.49
N PHE A 271 -2.93 -20.75 20.60
CA PHE A 271 -3.83 -19.90 21.36
C PHE A 271 -4.28 -18.64 20.59
N GLU A 272 -3.37 -17.97 19.89
CA GLU A 272 -3.74 -16.81 19.09
C GLU A 272 -4.76 -17.17 18.01
N CYS A 273 -4.67 -18.37 17.43
CA CYS A 273 -5.66 -18.91 16.50
C CYS A 273 -7.02 -19.17 17.14
N GLU A 274 -7.09 -19.62 18.39
CA GLU A 274 -8.37 -19.83 19.09
C GLU A 274 -9.17 -18.54 19.33
N ARG A 275 -8.50 -17.38 19.36
CA ARG A 275 -9.12 -16.09 19.75
C ARG A 275 -9.27 -15.09 18.62
N ARG A 276 -8.73 -15.38 17.44
CA ARG A 276 -8.72 -14.52 16.25
C ARG A 276 -9.49 -15.20 15.15
N THR A 277 -9.93 -14.44 14.16
CA THR A 277 -10.43 -15.05 12.92
C THR A 277 -9.27 -15.62 12.11
N ASP A 278 -9.56 -16.55 11.19
CA ASP A 278 -8.55 -17.13 10.29
C ASP A 278 -7.83 -16.03 9.48
N GLU A 279 -8.53 -14.95 9.12
CA GLU A 279 -7.97 -13.80 8.42
C GLU A 279 -7.07 -12.95 9.32
N GLU A 280 -7.46 -12.71 10.58
CA GLU A 280 -6.60 -12.02 11.55
C GLU A 280 -5.33 -12.82 11.83
N VAL A 281 -5.42 -14.16 11.88
CA VAL A 281 -4.26 -15.05 11.96
C VAL A 281 -3.40 -14.91 10.71
N ALA A 282 -4.00 -15.07 9.52
CA ALA A 282 -3.30 -15.00 8.26
C ALA A 282 -2.59 -13.65 8.07
N GLN A 283 -3.24 -12.55 8.43
CA GLN A 283 -2.73 -11.20 8.27
C GLN A 283 -1.70 -10.81 9.33
N GLU A 284 -2.08 -10.92 10.61
CA GLU A 284 -1.30 -10.35 11.71
C GLU A 284 -0.24 -11.33 12.23
N LEU A 285 -0.38 -12.63 11.96
CA LEU A 285 0.58 -13.65 12.39
C LEU A 285 1.36 -14.17 11.18
N ASP A 286 0.69 -14.76 10.20
CA ASP A 286 1.36 -15.55 9.15
C ASP A 286 1.94 -14.74 8.00
N ILE A 287 1.69 -13.42 7.96
CA ILE A 287 2.16 -12.54 6.89
C ILE A 287 1.60 -13.00 5.52
N SER A 288 0.33 -13.38 5.49
CA SER A 288 -0.37 -13.80 4.29
C SER A 288 -1.02 -12.62 3.57
N TYR A 289 -0.69 -12.47 2.29
CA TYR A 289 -1.27 -11.44 1.41
C TYR A 289 -2.58 -11.86 0.74
N ASN A 290 -2.83 -13.17 0.61
CA ASN A 290 -3.95 -13.69 -0.18
C ASN A 290 -5.19 -14.06 0.66
N LYS A 291 -5.05 -14.26 1.97
CA LYS A 291 -6.11 -14.79 2.85
C LYS A 291 -6.72 -13.77 3.82
N SER A 292 -6.42 -12.49 3.69
CA SER A 292 -6.67 -11.51 4.76
C SER A 292 -7.92 -10.63 4.59
N GLN A 293 -8.78 -10.84 3.57
CA GLN A 293 -9.96 -10.00 3.35
C GLN A 293 -11.28 -10.75 3.64
N GLU A 294 -11.92 -10.44 4.76
CA GLU A 294 -13.25 -10.98 5.10
C GLU A 294 -14.38 -10.25 4.35
N GLY A 295 -15.47 -10.95 4.00
CA GLY A 295 -16.63 -10.35 3.36
C GLY A 295 -16.42 -9.93 1.91
N ARG A 296 -15.55 -10.63 1.17
CA ARG A 296 -15.29 -10.39 -0.26
C ARG A 296 -16.57 -10.42 -1.09
N VAL A 297 -16.66 -9.49 -2.04
CA VAL A 297 -17.80 -9.40 -2.97
C VAL A 297 -17.80 -10.57 -3.95
N TYR A 298 -16.62 -10.94 -4.45
CA TYR A 298 -16.38 -11.98 -5.45
C TYR A 298 -15.27 -12.95 -5.02
N PRO A 299 -15.56 -13.91 -4.11
CA PRO A 299 -14.64 -15.01 -3.83
C PRO A 299 -14.30 -15.85 -5.08
N GLU A 300 -15.25 -15.95 -6.03
CA GLU A 300 -15.07 -16.68 -7.30
C GLU A 300 -13.97 -16.09 -8.19
N TRP A 301 -13.47 -14.90 -7.88
CA TRP A 301 -12.35 -14.30 -8.60
C TRP A 301 -11.06 -15.15 -8.47
N ASP A 302 -10.93 -15.94 -7.40
CA ASP A 302 -9.76 -16.80 -7.18
C ASP A 302 -9.64 -17.93 -8.23
N ASP A 303 -10.76 -18.28 -8.89
CA ASP A 303 -10.81 -19.29 -9.94
C ASP A 303 -10.61 -18.70 -11.35
N VAL A 304 -10.50 -17.37 -11.49
CA VAL A 304 -10.28 -16.71 -12.78
C VAL A 304 -8.85 -17.01 -13.24
N GLY A 305 -8.70 -17.44 -14.49
CA GLY A 305 -7.38 -17.83 -15.02
C GLY A 305 -6.52 -16.62 -15.38
N HIS A 306 -5.28 -16.58 -14.88
CA HIS A 306 -4.27 -15.58 -15.24
C HIS A 306 -3.24 -16.18 -16.20
N GLY A 307 -2.89 -15.45 -17.25
CA GLY A 307 -1.93 -15.92 -18.24
C GLY A 307 -1.55 -14.85 -19.26
N SER A 308 -0.88 -15.28 -20.32
CA SER A 308 -0.54 -14.40 -21.45
C SER A 308 -1.67 -14.39 -22.47
N TYR A 309 -2.41 -13.28 -22.51
CA TYR A 309 -3.54 -13.07 -23.42
C TYR A 309 -3.46 -11.66 -24.04
N PRO A 310 -2.41 -11.36 -24.82
CA PRO A 310 -2.24 -10.05 -25.43
C PRO A 310 -3.35 -9.74 -26.43
N TYR A 311 -3.48 -8.46 -26.79
CA TYR A 311 -4.42 -8.00 -27.82
C TYR A 311 -4.26 -8.79 -29.13
N ASP A 312 -5.38 -9.31 -29.62
CA ASP A 312 -5.45 -9.98 -30.92
C ASP A 312 -6.43 -9.25 -31.85
N PRO A 313 -5.98 -8.66 -32.97
CA PRO A 313 -6.85 -7.89 -33.85
C PRO A 313 -7.96 -8.72 -34.50
N GLN A 314 -7.94 -10.05 -34.45
CA GLN A 314 -9.01 -10.89 -34.99
C GLN A 314 -10.30 -10.83 -34.17
N TYR A 315 -10.21 -10.50 -32.88
CA TYR A 315 -11.36 -10.51 -31.98
C TYR A 315 -11.96 -9.11 -31.78
N PRO A 316 -13.29 -9.02 -31.58
CA PRO A 316 -13.93 -7.75 -31.26
C PRO A 316 -13.37 -7.15 -29.96
N LEU A 317 -13.22 -5.84 -29.94
CA LEU A 317 -12.75 -5.08 -28.78
C LEU A 317 -13.92 -4.39 -28.08
N TYR A 318 -13.92 -4.46 -26.76
CA TYR A 318 -14.88 -3.74 -25.92
C TYR A 318 -14.15 -2.98 -24.83
N VAL A 319 -14.76 -1.91 -24.35
CA VAL A 319 -14.25 -1.14 -23.21
C VAL A 319 -15.39 -0.88 -22.25
N SER A 320 -15.20 -1.18 -20.98
CA SER A 320 -16.11 -0.77 -19.92
C SER A 320 -15.55 0.40 -19.13
N TRP A 321 -16.44 1.29 -18.70
CA TRP A 321 -16.12 2.52 -17.99
C TRP A 321 -16.85 2.57 -16.65
N ASP A 322 -16.13 2.92 -15.59
CA ASP A 322 -16.69 3.48 -14.35
C ASP A 322 -16.32 4.97 -14.29
N PHE A 323 -17.29 5.86 -14.19
CA PHE A 323 -17.06 7.31 -14.27
C PHE A 323 -17.00 7.91 -12.87
N GLY A 324 -15.80 8.32 -12.43
CA GLY A 324 -15.60 9.05 -11.18
C GLY A 324 -15.64 10.57 -11.40
N PHE A 325 -16.41 11.29 -10.58
CA PHE A 325 -16.42 12.76 -10.57
C PHE A 325 -15.39 13.31 -9.57
N THR A 326 -15.48 12.86 -8.32
CA THR A 326 -14.48 13.10 -7.26
C THR A 326 -13.55 11.91 -7.04
N ASP A 327 -13.93 10.75 -7.58
CA ASP A 327 -13.21 9.47 -7.46
C ASP A 327 -12.52 9.10 -8.78
N ASP A 328 -11.88 7.94 -8.84
CA ASP A 328 -11.22 7.46 -10.05
C ASP A 328 -12.23 7.19 -11.19
N THR A 329 -11.82 7.53 -12.42
CA THR A 329 -12.43 6.96 -13.62
C THR A 329 -11.62 5.74 -14.06
N ALA A 330 -12.28 4.58 -14.21
CA ALA A 330 -11.63 3.30 -14.52
C ALA A 330 -12.12 2.69 -15.85
N LEU A 331 -11.17 2.21 -16.64
CA LEU A 331 -11.36 1.57 -17.94
C LEU A 331 -10.84 0.13 -17.90
N ILE A 332 -11.58 -0.79 -18.51
CA ILE A 332 -11.11 -2.17 -18.74
C ILE A 332 -11.35 -2.51 -20.21
N TRP A 333 -10.33 -3.07 -20.87
CA TRP A 333 -10.40 -3.53 -22.26
C TRP A 333 -10.62 -5.05 -22.31
N TRP A 334 -11.53 -5.46 -23.19
CA TRP A 334 -12.01 -6.84 -23.28
C TRP A 334 -11.96 -7.37 -24.70
N GLN A 335 -11.68 -8.66 -24.86
CA GLN A 335 -11.89 -9.39 -26.11
C GLN A 335 -12.77 -10.62 -25.90
N THR A 336 -13.79 -10.77 -26.74
CA THR A 336 -14.63 -11.97 -26.76
C THR A 336 -14.13 -12.92 -27.83
N VAL A 337 -13.68 -14.10 -27.42
CA VAL A 337 -13.23 -15.15 -28.34
C VAL A 337 -14.41 -16.09 -28.63
N PRO A 338 -14.77 -16.33 -29.91
CA PRO A 338 -15.87 -17.24 -30.23
C PRO A 338 -15.67 -18.62 -29.61
N ASN A 339 -16.70 -19.13 -28.93
CA ASN A 339 -16.70 -20.44 -28.24
C ASN A 339 -15.56 -20.63 -27.23
N SER A 340 -15.02 -19.56 -26.67
CA SER A 340 -13.92 -19.62 -25.71
C SER A 340 -14.09 -18.56 -24.61
N ASN A 341 -13.03 -18.38 -23.83
CA ASN A 341 -13.01 -17.48 -22.70
C ASN A 341 -13.08 -16.01 -23.16
N ILE A 342 -13.69 -15.19 -22.31
CA ILE A 342 -13.63 -13.74 -22.43
C ILE A 342 -12.32 -13.29 -21.81
N ARG A 343 -11.59 -12.42 -22.49
CA ARG A 343 -10.26 -11.96 -22.07
C ARG A 343 -10.33 -10.52 -21.60
N ILE A 344 -9.80 -10.24 -20.41
CA ILE A 344 -9.35 -8.89 -20.06
C ILE A 344 -7.93 -8.75 -20.60
N ILE A 345 -7.71 -7.75 -21.45
CA ILE A 345 -6.41 -7.55 -22.10
C ILE A 345 -5.57 -6.43 -21.46
N ASP A 346 -6.23 -5.41 -20.93
CA ASP A 346 -5.60 -4.28 -20.24
C ASP A 346 -6.63 -3.49 -19.39
N CYS A 347 -6.15 -2.63 -18.49
CA CYS A 347 -6.98 -1.71 -17.72
C CYS A 347 -6.23 -0.41 -17.37
N TYR A 348 -6.96 0.63 -16.98
CA TYR A 348 -6.37 1.90 -16.56
C TYR A 348 -7.35 2.67 -15.67
N SER A 349 -6.86 3.32 -14.62
CA SER A 349 -7.63 4.28 -13.82
C SER A 349 -6.80 5.52 -13.50
N ASN A 350 -7.49 6.64 -13.29
CA ASN A 350 -6.90 7.87 -12.80
C ASN A 350 -7.96 8.75 -12.11
N HIS A 351 -7.53 9.63 -11.20
CA HIS A 351 -8.38 10.53 -10.42
C HIS A 351 -8.19 11.99 -10.79
N GLY A 352 -9.20 12.82 -10.52
CA GLY A 352 -9.12 14.28 -10.67
C GLY A 352 -8.89 14.76 -12.10
N LYS A 353 -9.16 13.90 -13.09
CA LYS A 353 -9.06 14.22 -14.53
C LYS A 353 -10.45 14.39 -15.13
N THR A 354 -10.55 15.28 -16.11
CA THR A 354 -11.76 15.42 -16.93
C THR A 354 -11.89 14.27 -17.91
N ILE A 355 -13.09 13.98 -18.42
CA ILE A 355 -13.31 12.78 -19.25
C ILE A 355 -12.51 12.80 -20.57
N ASP A 356 -12.25 13.98 -21.13
CA ASP A 356 -11.44 14.18 -22.33
C ASP A 356 -9.99 13.70 -22.15
N PHE A 357 -9.45 13.70 -20.93
CA PHE A 357 -8.15 13.11 -20.62
C PHE A 357 -8.08 11.62 -20.98
N PHE A 358 -9.19 10.89 -20.88
CA PHE A 358 -9.23 9.45 -21.11
C PHE A 358 -9.41 9.08 -22.59
N VAL A 359 -9.76 10.03 -23.46
CA VAL A 359 -10.04 9.79 -24.88
C VAL A 359 -8.82 9.21 -25.62
N PRO A 360 -7.58 9.69 -25.43
CA PRO A 360 -6.40 9.14 -26.11
C PRO A 360 -6.13 7.68 -25.78
N PHE A 361 -6.44 7.23 -24.56
CA PHE A 361 -6.22 5.84 -24.15
C PHE A 361 -7.06 4.85 -24.96
N VAL A 362 -8.18 5.32 -25.51
CA VAL A 362 -9.09 4.51 -26.31
C VAL A 362 -8.89 4.72 -27.81
N THR A 363 -8.54 5.95 -28.21
CA THR A 363 -8.44 6.31 -29.63
C THR A 363 -7.03 6.16 -30.19
N GLY A 364 -6.01 6.11 -29.33
CA GLY A 364 -4.61 6.14 -29.75
C GLY A 364 -4.10 7.51 -30.18
N ILE A 365 -4.96 8.54 -30.17
CA ILE A 365 -4.65 9.86 -30.71
C ILE A 365 -4.23 10.78 -29.57
N ILE A 366 -2.94 11.10 -29.51
CA ILE A 366 -2.38 12.01 -28.52
C ILE A 366 -2.72 13.46 -28.89
N PRO A 367 -3.31 14.28 -27.99
CA PRO A 367 -3.55 15.69 -28.22
C PRO A 367 -2.23 16.47 -28.34
N SER A 368 -2.28 17.63 -29.01
CA SER A 368 -1.10 18.50 -29.16
C SER A 368 -0.53 19.01 -27.83
N ASP A 369 -1.35 19.13 -26.79
CA ASP A 369 -0.88 19.44 -25.43
C ASP A 369 -0.50 18.16 -24.66
N THR A 370 0.79 17.84 -24.70
CA THR A 370 1.37 16.65 -24.07
C THR A 370 1.64 16.83 -22.57
N ARG A 371 1.48 18.04 -22.00
CA ARG A 371 1.84 18.33 -20.60
C ARG A 371 0.93 17.65 -19.58
N LEU A 372 -0.22 17.15 -20.01
CA LEU A 372 -1.24 16.54 -19.16
C LEU A 372 -0.95 15.07 -18.81
N TYR A 373 -0.08 14.41 -19.57
CA TYR A 373 0.16 12.96 -19.50
C TYR A 373 1.52 12.65 -18.87
N SER A 374 1.55 11.67 -17.98
CA SER A 374 2.78 11.10 -17.43
C SER A 374 3.45 10.16 -18.44
N LYS A 375 4.71 9.76 -18.18
CA LYS A 375 5.40 8.74 -18.98
C LYS A 375 4.64 7.42 -19.03
N ARG A 376 3.96 7.06 -17.93
CA ARG A 376 3.12 5.86 -17.85
C ARG A 376 1.93 5.98 -18.80
N ASP A 377 1.26 7.12 -18.80
CA ASP A 377 0.10 7.37 -19.65
C ASP A 377 0.48 7.25 -21.13
N PHE A 378 1.60 7.85 -21.54
CA PHE A 378 2.10 7.72 -22.90
C PHE A 378 2.37 6.28 -23.31
N LYS A 379 2.97 5.47 -22.42
CA LYS A 379 3.23 4.05 -22.70
C LYS A 379 1.94 3.29 -23.02
N ILE A 380 0.87 3.57 -22.28
CA ILE A 380 -0.43 2.91 -22.46
C ILE A 380 -1.10 3.39 -23.74
N ILE A 381 -1.19 4.71 -23.95
CA ILE A 381 -1.78 5.30 -25.17
C ILE A 381 -1.07 4.76 -26.41
N GLU A 382 0.27 4.74 -26.39
CA GLU A 382 1.08 4.22 -27.50
C GLU A 382 0.83 2.72 -27.72
N SER A 383 0.67 1.92 -26.66
CA SER A 383 0.37 0.49 -26.80
C SER A 383 -1.02 0.20 -27.39
N HIS A 384 -1.97 1.13 -27.23
CA HIS A 384 -3.34 1.00 -27.72
C HIS A 384 -3.54 1.62 -29.12
N LYS A 385 -2.53 2.30 -29.67
CA LYS A 385 -2.70 3.14 -30.86
C LYS A 385 -3.22 2.42 -32.11
N ASP A 386 -2.86 1.14 -32.24
CA ASP A 386 -3.21 0.30 -33.40
C ASP A 386 -4.41 -0.60 -33.10
N TRP A 387 -5.08 -0.41 -31.95
CA TRP A 387 -6.23 -1.22 -31.59
C TRP A 387 -7.46 -0.79 -32.38
N LYS A 388 -8.28 -1.77 -32.75
CA LYS A 388 -9.54 -1.51 -33.46
C LYS A 388 -10.49 -0.68 -32.60
N PRO A 389 -11.40 0.09 -33.22
CA PRO A 389 -12.46 0.77 -32.48
C PRO A 389 -13.26 -0.19 -31.60
N ALA A 390 -13.47 0.19 -30.34
CA ALA A 390 -14.17 -0.63 -29.37
C ALA A 390 -15.66 -0.32 -29.28
N VAL A 391 -16.43 -1.29 -28.78
CA VAL A 391 -17.79 -1.03 -28.27
C VAL A 391 -17.69 -0.65 -26.79
N HIS A 392 -18.27 0.49 -26.42
CA HIS A 392 -18.14 1.04 -25.09
C HIS A 392 -19.37 0.74 -24.23
N PHE A 393 -19.14 0.34 -22.97
CA PHE A 393 -20.16 0.17 -21.94
C PHE A 393 -19.85 1.03 -20.72
N GLY A 394 -20.84 1.61 -20.06
CA GLY A 394 -20.56 2.42 -18.88
C GLY A 394 -21.72 2.54 -17.91
N ASP A 395 -21.49 3.31 -16.85
CA ASP A 395 -22.48 3.59 -15.82
C ASP A 395 -23.70 4.35 -16.41
N PRO A 396 -24.95 3.89 -16.19
CA PRO A 396 -26.16 4.66 -16.48
C PRO A 396 -26.18 6.07 -15.85
N ALA A 397 -25.45 6.26 -14.74
CA ALA A 397 -25.31 7.53 -14.03
C ALA A 397 -24.36 8.52 -14.70
N GLY A 398 -23.59 8.13 -15.74
CA GLY A 398 -22.73 9.03 -16.54
C GLY A 398 -23.44 10.19 -17.27
N ARG A 399 -24.76 10.34 -17.05
CA ARG A 399 -25.58 11.48 -17.47
C ARG A 399 -25.46 12.71 -16.56
N PHE A 400 -24.67 12.68 -15.48
CA PHE A 400 -24.46 13.87 -14.65
C PHE A 400 -23.92 15.03 -15.49
N THR A 401 -24.67 16.13 -15.51
CA THR A 401 -24.33 17.35 -16.24
C THR A 401 -23.44 18.23 -15.39
N ASN A 402 -22.33 18.71 -15.96
CA ASN A 402 -21.53 19.74 -15.31
C ASN A 402 -22.35 21.04 -15.25
N GLN A 403 -22.56 21.61 -14.06
CA GLN A 403 -23.41 22.79 -13.86
C GLN A 403 -22.90 24.04 -14.61
N VAL A 404 -21.62 24.08 -14.98
CA VAL A 404 -20.99 25.23 -15.66
C VAL A 404 -21.03 25.09 -17.18
N THR A 405 -20.83 23.88 -17.72
CA THR A 405 -20.78 23.64 -19.18
C THR A 405 -22.06 23.04 -19.77
N ASN A 406 -22.98 22.59 -18.91
CA ASN A 406 -24.23 21.91 -19.26
C ASN A 406 -24.08 20.66 -20.17
N GLN A 407 -22.89 20.07 -20.20
CA GLN A 407 -22.59 18.83 -20.94
C GLN A 407 -22.42 17.66 -19.97
N SER A 408 -22.94 16.49 -20.33
CA SER A 408 -22.66 15.25 -19.60
C SER A 408 -21.37 14.61 -20.09
N VAL A 409 -20.79 13.73 -19.25
CA VAL A 409 -19.62 12.90 -19.60
C VAL A 409 -19.83 12.17 -20.94
N ILE A 410 -21.04 11.64 -21.14
CA ILE A 410 -21.43 10.94 -22.37
C ILE A 410 -21.46 11.88 -23.58
N ASP A 411 -21.89 13.13 -23.41
CA ASP A 411 -21.96 14.08 -24.53
C ASP A 411 -20.56 14.52 -24.98
N VAL A 412 -19.62 14.66 -24.04
CA VAL A 412 -18.21 14.91 -24.37
C VAL A 412 -17.63 13.74 -25.14
N LEU A 413 -17.80 12.50 -24.67
CA LEU A 413 -17.29 11.30 -25.36
C LEU A 413 -17.88 11.15 -26.77
N LYS A 414 -19.16 11.48 -26.97
CA LYS A 414 -19.79 11.47 -28.30
C LYS A 414 -19.16 12.45 -29.28
N GLN A 415 -18.66 13.60 -28.83
CA GLN A 415 -17.95 14.56 -29.70
C GLN A 415 -16.67 13.95 -30.28
N TYR A 416 -16.05 13.01 -29.57
CA TYR A 416 -14.91 12.22 -30.01
C TYR A 416 -15.29 10.90 -30.72
N GLY A 417 -16.58 10.70 -31.04
CA GLY A 417 -17.07 9.49 -31.70
C GLY A 417 -17.25 8.27 -30.79
N ILE A 418 -17.05 8.42 -29.48
CA ILE A 418 -17.16 7.35 -28.49
C ILE A 418 -18.61 7.26 -27.99
N ASN A 419 -19.31 6.21 -28.43
CA ASN A 419 -20.70 5.96 -28.04
C ASN A 419 -20.78 4.94 -26.90
N VAL A 420 -21.03 5.43 -25.69
CA VAL A 420 -21.16 4.61 -24.48
C VAL A 420 -22.57 4.03 -24.36
N ASN A 421 -22.65 2.70 -24.32
CA ASN A 421 -23.89 1.95 -24.15
C ASN A 421 -24.09 1.58 -22.68
N PHE A 422 -25.33 1.52 -22.20
CA PHE A 422 -25.63 1.09 -20.84
C PHE A 422 -27.03 0.49 -20.78
N SER A 423 -27.25 -0.31 -19.74
CA SER A 423 -28.52 -0.95 -19.43
C SER A 423 -29.13 -0.28 -18.19
N GLU A 424 -30.42 0.01 -18.20
CA GLU A 424 -31.12 0.55 -17.02
C GLU A 424 -31.03 -0.40 -15.81
N GLU A 425 -30.95 -1.71 -16.06
CA GLU A 425 -30.77 -2.73 -15.01
C GLU A 425 -29.39 -2.65 -14.34
N ALA A 426 -28.40 -2.03 -15.00
CA ALA A 426 -27.10 -1.81 -14.38
C ALA A 426 -27.17 -0.81 -13.21
N LYS A 427 -28.31 -0.15 -12.95
CA LYS A 427 -28.54 0.62 -11.72
C LYS A 427 -28.67 -0.27 -10.48
N ASP A 428 -29.10 -1.51 -10.65
CA ASP A 428 -29.23 -2.47 -9.55
C ASP A 428 -27.93 -3.28 -9.35
N PHE A 429 -27.40 -3.21 -8.13
CA PHE A 429 -26.15 -3.89 -7.78
C PHE A 429 -26.30 -5.41 -7.76
N GLN A 430 -27.44 -5.97 -7.34
CA GLN A 430 -27.59 -7.44 -7.30
C GLN A 430 -27.62 -8.04 -8.70
N THR A 431 -28.24 -7.35 -9.65
CA THR A 431 -28.21 -7.70 -11.07
C THR A 431 -26.79 -7.68 -11.62
N ARG A 432 -26.04 -6.60 -11.34
CA ARG A 432 -24.61 -6.50 -11.70
C ARG A 432 -23.77 -7.64 -11.12
N LYS A 433 -23.92 -7.90 -9.82
CA LYS A 433 -23.22 -8.96 -9.11
C LYS A 433 -23.48 -10.33 -9.71
N THR A 434 -24.74 -10.63 -10.00
CA THR A 434 -25.13 -11.92 -10.60
C THR A 434 -24.52 -12.09 -11.98
N ALA A 435 -24.55 -11.06 -12.82
CA ALA A 435 -23.93 -11.09 -14.14
C ALA A 435 -22.41 -11.26 -14.06
N ALA A 436 -21.75 -10.53 -13.15
CA ALA A 436 -20.31 -10.63 -12.93
C ALA A 436 -19.88 -12.05 -12.50
N LYS A 437 -20.62 -12.67 -11.58
CA LYS A 437 -20.36 -14.07 -11.16
C LYS A 437 -20.46 -15.07 -12.30
N ILE A 438 -21.42 -14.89 -13.20
CA ILE A 438 -21.57 -15.76 -14.38
C ILE A 438 -20.40 -15.54 -15.33
N LEU A 439 -20.02 -14.27 -15.56
CA LEU A 439 -18.90 -13.91 -16.42
C LEU A 439 -17.58 -14.55 -15.95
N MET A 440 -17.31 -14.54 -14.64
CA MET A 440 -16.05 -15.05 -14.05
C MET A 440 -15.79 -16.51 -14.39
N ARG A 441 -16.82 -17.32 -14.64
CA ARG A 441 -16.68 -18.74 -14.99
C ARG A 441 -15.97 -18.99 -16.33
N THR A 442 -15.96 -17.99 -17.21
CA THR A 442 -15.32 -18.06 -18.53
C THR A 442 -14.35 -16.91 -18.74
N LEU A 443 -13.95 -16.23 -17.67
CA LEU A 443 -13.07 -15.07 -17.70
C LEU A 443 -11.61 -15.52 -17.57
N VAL A 444 -10.74 -14.89 -18.36
CA VAL A 444 -9.28 -14.95 -18.16
C VAL A 444 -8.68 -13.56 -18.22
N VAL A 445 -7.58 -13.34 -17.48
CA VAL A 445 -6.89 -12.06 -17.35
C VAL A 445 -5.50 -12.15 -17.95
N ASN A 446 -5.19 -11.26 -18.89
CA ASN A 446 -3.84 -11.03 -19.40
C ASN A 446 -2.99 -10.43 -18.28
N VAL A 447 -1.90 -11.08 -17.88
CA VAL A 447 -0.99 -10.57 -16.85
C VAL A 447 -0.09 -9.50 -17.44
N ASN A 448 -0.26 -8.25 -16.98
CA ASN A 448 0.60 -7.12 -17.33
C ASN A 448 0.66 -6.10 -16.17
N ASP A 449 1.47 -5.05 -16.31
CA ASP A 449 1.70 -4.04 -15.27
C ASP A 449 0.41 -3.38 -14.75
N ASN A 450 -0.62 -3.24 -15.60
CA ASN A 450 -1.86 -2.54 -15.27
C ASN A 450 -2.92 -3.49 -14.71
N THR A 451 -3.10 -4.68 -15.30
CA THR A 451 -4.14 -5.65 -14.90
C THR A 451 -3.93 -6.22 -13.49
N ASN A 452 -2.71 -6.11 -12.95
CA ASN A 452 -2.43 -6.42 -11.55
C ASN A 452 -3.25 -5.54 -10.57
N GLU A 453 -3.56 -4.29 -10.93
CA GLU A 453 -4.40 -3.42 -10.09
C GLU A 453 -5.87 -3.85 -10.09
N LEU A 454 -6.38 -4.23 -11.26
CA LEU A 454 -7.72 -4.81 -11.38
C LEU A 454 -7.81 -6.10 -10.56
N ASP A 455 -6.81 -6.97 -10.67
CA ASP A 455 -6.76 -8.22 -9.93
C ASP A 455 -6.77 -7.98 -8.41
N ALA A 456 -5.95 -7.05 -7.95
CA ALA A 456 -5.95 -6.58 -6.57
C ALA A 456 -7.32 -6.00 -6.14
N ALA A 457 -7.93 -5.14 -6.95
CA ALA A 457 -9.24 -4.56 -6.65
C ALA A 457 -10.32 -5.64 -6.49
N MET A 458 -10.33 -6.63 -7.38
CA MET A 458 -11.31 -7.73 -7.32
C MET A 458 -11.10 -8.65 -6.12
N GLN A 459 -9.84 -8.89 -5.72
CA GLN A 459 -9.51 -9.65 -4.52
C GLN A 459 -9.89 -8.92 -3.23
N ASN A 460 -9.79 -7.59 -3.20
CA ASN A 460 -9.99 -6.81 -1.97
C ASN A 460 -11.38 -6.19 -1.80
N ALA A 461 -12.20 -6.16 -2.86
CA ALA A 461 -13.57 -5.67 -2.79
C ALA A 461 -14.38 -6.42 -1.72
N SER A 462 -14.89 -5.71 -0.72
CA SER A 462 -15.66 -6.28 0.39
C SER A 462 -16.88 -5.45 0.79
N TYR A 463 -17.73 -6.01 1.65
CA TYR A 463 -18.90 -5.32 2.21
C TYR A 463 -18.54 -4.50 3.47
N PRO A 464 -19.18 -3.34 3.69
CA PRO A 464 -18.89 -2.51 4.86
C PRO A 464 -19.38 -3.18 6.16
N LYS A 465 -18.52 -3.20 7.17
CA LYS A 465 -18.81 -3.73 8.51
C LYS A 465 -19.14 -2.61 9.50
N ILE A 466 -20.11 -2.82 10.39
CA ILE A 466 -20.34 -1.98 11.58
C ILE A 466 -20.34 -2.88 12.81
N ARG A 467 -19.49 -2.57 13.79
CA ARG A 467 -19.53 -3.21 15.11
C ARG A 467 -20.65 -2.59 15.95
N LYS A 468 -21.68 -3.38 16.29
CA LYS A 468 -22.67 -3.03 17.32
C LYS A 468 -22.75 -4.15 18.35
N GLY A 469 -22.44 -3.84 19.60
CA GLY A 469 -22.66 -4.75 20.73
C GLY A 469 -21.88 -6.06 20.66
N GLY A 470 -20.65 -6.06 20.13
CA GLY A 470 -19.79 -7.25 20.09
C GLY A 470 -20.14 -8.30 19.05
N SER A 471 -21.13 -8.06 18.18
CA SER A 471 -21.40 -8.87 16.99
C SER A 471 -21.20 -8.04 15.72
N GLU A 472 -20.51 -8.62 14.73
CA GLU A 472 -20.32 -8.00 13.42
C GLU A 472 -21.55 -8.29 12.56
N GLN A 473 -22.25 -7.25 12.11
CA GLN A 473 -23.38 -7.38 11.20
C GLN A 473 -23.08 -6.64 9.89
N VAL A 474 -23.20 -7.37 8.78
CA VAL A 474 -23.20 -6.79 7.43
C VAL A 474 -24.50 -6.01 7.26
N ARG A 475 -24.42 -4.68 7.21
CA ARG A 475 -25.61 -3.82 7.14
C ARG A 475 -26.05 -3.51 5.71
N SER A 476 -25.13 -3.56 4.75
CA SER A 476 -25.35 -3.05 3.39
C SER A 476 -25.43 -4.17 2.36
N LEU A 477 -26.43 -4.09 1.49
CA LEU A 477 -26.51 -4.88 0.25
C LEU A 477 -25.45 -4.45 -0.78
N LYS A 478 -24.87 -3.25 -0.62
CA LYS A 478 -23.85 -2.69 -1.51
C LYS A 478 -22.44 -2.80 -0.89
N PRO A 479 -21.41 -3.09 -1.68
CA PRO A 479 -20.02 -3.13 -1.22
C PRO A 479 -19.51 -1.78 -0.73
N SER A 480 -18.35 -1.81 -0.09
CA SER A 480 -17.58 -0.61 0.23
C SER A 480 -17.20 0.14 -1.05
N HIS A 481 -17.22 1.47 -0.94
CA HIS A 481 -16.83 2.41 -1.99
C HIS A 481 -15.48 3.00 -1.63
N ASP A 482 -14.42 2.24 -1.93
CA ASP A 482 -13.01 2.57 -1.71
C ASP A 482 -12.23 2.32 -3.02
N TRP A 483 -10.90 2.33 -2.96
CA TRP A 483 -10.01 2.09 -4.12
C TRP A 483 -10.35 0.81 -4.91
N SER A 484 -10.92 -0.22 -4.28
CA SER A 484 -11.28 -1.49 -4.94
C SER A 484 -12.56 -1.39 -5.79
N SER A 485 -13.31 -0.28 -5.65
CA SER A 485 -14.66 -0.18 -6.20
C SER A 485 -14.71 0.16 -7.69
N HIS A 486 -13.74 0.91 -8.22
CA HIS A 486 -13.81 1.48 -9.56
C HIS A 486 -13.67 0.44 -10.66
N TYR A 487 -12.57 -0.33 -10.61
CA TYR A 487 -12.37 -1.47 -11.50
C TYR A 487 -13.48 -2.52 -11.37
N ARG A 488 -13.94 -2.79 -10.14
CA ARG A 488 -15.06 -3.69 -9.87
C ARG A 488 -16.35 -3.23 -10.56
N SER A 489 -16.71 -1.96 -10.43
CA SER A 489 -17.89 -1.39 -11.06
C SER A 489 -17.78 -1.43 -12.59
N SER A 490 -16.61 -1.10 -13.16
CA SER A 490 -16.37 -1.22 -14.60
C SER A 490 -16.57 -2.66 -15.10
N LEU A 491 -16.03 -3.65 -14.38
CA LEU A 491 -16.23 -5.07 -14.68
C LEU A 491 -17.71 -5.48 -14.62
N GLU A 492 -18.41 -5.03 -13.59
CA GLU A 492 -19.85 -5.26 -13.43
C GLU A 492 -20.67 -4.69 -14.60
N TYR A 493 -20.31 -3.48 -15.07
CA TYR A 493 -20.97 -2.86 -16.22
C TYR A 493 -20.70 -3.63 -17.52
N PHE A 494 -19.48 -4.15 -17.72
CA PHE A 494 -19.23 -5.07 -18.83
C PHE A 494 -20.14 -6.30 -18.73
N ALA A 495 -20.18 -6.95 -17.56
CA ALA A 495 -20.91 -8.20 -17.37
C ALA A 495 -22.41 -8.10 -17.68
N VAL A 496 -23.06 -7.02 -17.26
CA VAL A 496 -24.51 -6.80 -17.54
C VAL A 496 -24.78 -6.54 -19.02
N ASN A 497 -23.87 -5.86 -19.71
CA ASN A 497 -24.10 -5.44 -21.09
C ASN A 497 -23.64 -6.48 -22.12
N ASN A 498 -22.56 -7.22 -21.85
CA ASN A 498 -21.93 -8.12 -22.83
C ASN A 498 -22.91 -9.15 -23.43
N ASN A 499 -23.74 -9.79 -22.60
CA ASN A 499 -24.73 -10.79 -23.06
C ASN A 499 -25.87 -10.20 -23.90
N ARG A 500 -26.11 -8.88 -23.83
CA ARG A 500 -27.19 -8.21 -24.59
C ARG A 500 -26.74 -7.78 -25.97
N PHE A 501 -25.49 -7.36 -26.10
CA PHE A 501 -24.95 -6.84 -27.35
C PHE A 501 -24.24 -7.91 -28.19
N SER A 502 -23.95 -9.09 -27.61
CA SER A 502 -23.49 -10.27 -28.34
C SER A 502 -24.63 -10.97 -29.11
N ALA A 503 -25.88 -10.85 -28.64
CA ALA A 503 -27.07 -11.35 -29.32
C ALA A 503 -27.83 -10.21 -30.02
N ARG A 504 -27.57 -10.03 -31.32
CA ARG A 504 -28.24 -9.11 -32.28
C ARG A 504 -27.66 -7.70 -32.42
N ARG A 505 -26.75 -7.55 -33.38
CA ARG A 505 -26.88 -6.58 -34.47
C ARG A 505 -25.96 -6.99 -35.63
N LYS A 506 -26.53 -7.27 -36.81
CA LYS A 506 -25.78 -7.18 -38.07
C LYS A 506 -25.24 -5.74 -38.11
N ILE A 507 -23.92 -5.60 -38.29
CA ILE A 507 -23.27 -4.31 -38.53
C ILE A 507 -24.00 -3.68 -39.72
N TYR A 508 -24.71 -2.58 -39.49
CA TYR A 508 -25.28 -1.79 -40.57
C TYR A 508 -24.16 -0.89 -41.09
N ASP A 509 -23.49 -1.36 -42.14
CA ASP A 509 -22.51 -0.55 -42.86
C ASP A 509 -23.26 0.52 -43.67
N LYS A 510 -23.22 1.77 -43.17
CA LYS A 510 -23.79 2.95 -43.85
C LYS A 510 -23.07 3.28 -45.17
N PHE A 511 -21.94 2.61 -45.45
CA PHE A 511 -21.06 2.82 -46.59
C PHE A 511 -20.88 1.57 -47.47
N ALA A 512 -21.76 0.55 -47.33
CA ALA A 512 -21.74 -0.58 -48.24
C ALA A 512 -21.78 -0.07 -49.69
N LYS A 513 -20.68 -0.27 -50.42
CA LYS A 513 -20.55 0.11 -51.83
C LYS A 513 -21.70 -0.54 -52.58
N LYS A 514 -22.56 0.26 -53.21
CA LYS A 514 -23.55 -0.25 -54.17
C LYS A 514 -22.81 -1.08 -55.21
N GLU A 515 -23.03 -2.39 -55.21
CA GLU A 515 -22.65 -3.23 -56.33
C GLU A 515 -23.38 -2.69 -57.57
N LYS A 516 -22.61 -2.34 -58.60
CA LYS A 516 -23.17 -1.94 -59.89
C LYS A 516 -23.87 -3.16 -60.46
N ALA A 517 -25.19 -3.07 -60.62
CA ALA A 517 -25.96 -4.04 -61.38
C ALA A 517 -25.32 -4.22 -62.78
N PRO A 518 -25.19 -5.47 -63.28
CA PRO A 518 -24.67 -5.70 -64.62
C PRO A 518 -25.60 -5.04 -65.64
N ARG A 519 -25.04 -4.17 -66.47
CA ARG A 519 -25.75 -3.60 -67.62
C ARG A 519 -26.09 -4.74 -68.58
N ALA A 520 -27.38 -4.97 -68.78
CA ALA A 520 -27.86 -5.73 -69.93
C ALA A 520 -27.38 -5.02 -71.21
N ILE A 521 -26.57 -5.71 -72.01
CA ILE A 521 -26.27 -5.31 -73.38
C ILE A 521 -27.33 -5.99 -74.23
N SER A 522 -28.22 -5.19 -74.85
CA SER A 522 -29.10 -5.65 -75.92
C SER A 522 -28.54 -5.21 -77.26
N TYR A 523 -28.44 -6.20 -78.15
CA TYR A 523 -27.97 -6.22 -79.55
C TYR A 523 -26.46 -6.32 -79.75
#